data_AF-A0A368SL57-F1
#
_entry.id   AF-A0A368SL57-F1
#
_cell.length_a   1.000
_cell.length_b   1.000
_cell.length_c   1.000
_cell.angle_alpha   90.00
_cell.angle_beta   90.00
_cell.angle_gamma   90.00
#
_symmetry.space_group_name_H-M   'P 1'
#
loop_
_entity.id
_entity.type
_entity.pdbx_description
1 polymer ?
#
loop_
_entity_poly.entity_id
_entity_poly.type
_entity_poly.pdbx_seq_one_letter_code
_entity_poly.pdbx_strand_id
1 'polypeptide(L)'
;MFGVPTYVGYLEEMFKGTLADGQASILPGALTQDKGDEKGDLGDEEGEEQEKEEFLASSLSSSSRKGTNSTASTATSPNKKSKIPMVKMFQELLVELQVSRSKKEATLVERVKQRQDELEKRFIFEAA
;
A
#
# COMPACT_ATOMS: atom_id res chain seq x y z
N MET A 1 48.32 -19.02 2.03
CA MET A 1 47.76 -18.50 3.29
C MET A 1 47.61 -17.01 3.14
N PHE A 2 46.40 -16.45 3.31
CA PHE A 2 46.22 -15.00 3.35
C PHE A 2 46.51 -14.55 4.79
N GLY A 3 47.52 -13.71 4.97
CA GLY A 3 47.87 -13.13 6.27
C GLY A 3 46.87 -12.06 6.70
N VAL A 4 46.94 -11.65 7.97
CA VAL A 4 46.14 -10.53 8.48
C VAL A 4 46.50 -9.27 7.69
N PRO A 5 45.52 -8.53 7.15
CA PRO A 5 45.80 -7.31 6.41
C PRO A 5 46.50 -6.26 7.27
N THR A 6 47.44 -5.52 6.69
CA THR A 6 48.26 -4.53 7.40
C THR A 6 47.43 -3.37 7.98
N TYR A 7 46.25 -3.11 7.44
CA TYR A 7 45.35 -2.04 7.88
C TYR A 7 44.53 -2.38 9.13
N VAL A 8 44.58 -3.62 9.63
CA VAL A 8 43.73 -4.03 10.77
C VAL A 8 44.01 -3.22 12.04
N GLY A 9 45.27 -2.86 12.32
CA GLY A 9 45.61 -2.00 13.46
C GLY A 9 45.06 -0.56 13.31
N TYR A 10 45.01 -0.04 12.08
CA TYR A 10 44.42 1.28 11.82
C TYR A 10 42.90 1.26 12.00
N LEU A 11 42.23 0.17 11.62
CA LEU A 11 40.81 -0.02 11.92
C LEU A 11 40.56 -0.07 13.42
N GLU A 12 41.37 -0.81 14.18
CA GLU A 12 41.27 -0.88 15.64
C GLU A 12 41.41 0.51 16.28
N GLU A 13 42.37 1.32 15.82
CA GLU A 13 42.57 2.68 16.33
C GLU A 13 41.39 3.61 16.00
N MET A 14 40.87 3.58 14.75
CA MET A 14 39.74 4.42 14.33
C MET A 14 38.44 4.07 15.06
N PHE A 15 38.19 2.79 15.32
CA PHE A 15 36.95 2.32 15.96
C PHE A 15 37.09 2.13 17.47
N LYS A 16 38.23 2.51 18.07
CA LYS A 16 38.44 2.42 19.51
C LYS A 16 37.41 3.27 20.24
N GLY A 17 36.59 2.63 21.07
CA GLY A 17 35.52 3.30 21.82
C GLY A 17 34.23 3.54 21.02
N THR A 18 34.14 3.09 19.77
CA THR A 18 32.88 3.08 19.02
C THR A 18 32.12 1.78 19.33
N LEU A 19 30.88 1.88 19.81
CA LEU A 19 29.98 0.75 19.97
C LEU A 19 28.92 0.80 18.87
N ALA A 20 28.84 -0.25 18.05
CA ALA A 20 27.75 -0.41 17.10
C ALA A 20 26.52 -1.02 17.81
N ASP A 21 25.72 -0.17 18.46
CA ASP A 21 24.52 -0.57 19.23
C ASP A 21 23.32 -0.96 18.34
N GLY A 22 23.43 -0.82 17.02
CA GLY A 22 22.37 -1.18 16.08
C GLY A 22 21.16 -0.23 16.07
N GLN A 23 21.13 0.82 16.91
CA GLN A 23 20.06 1.83 16.89
C GLN A 23 19.94 2.59 15.56
N ALA A 24 21.06 2.72 14.84
CA ALA A 24 21.07 3.30 13.50
C ALA A 24 20.67 2.29 12.40
N SER A 25 20.38 1.03 12.74
CA SER A 25 19.90 0.06 11.77
C SER A 25 18.44 0.37 11.42
N ILE A 26 18.18 0.51 10.13
CA ILE A 26 16.83 0.72 9.60
C ILE A 26 16.40 -0.59 8.97
N LEU A 27 15.33 -1.20 9.49
CA LEU A 27 14.69 -2.35 8.87
C LEU A 27 13.82 -1.84 7.70
N PRO A 28 14.13 -2.18 6.44
CA PRO A 28 13.31 -1.77 5.30
C PRO A 28 11.89 -2.31 5.46
N GLY A 29 10.90 -1.41 5.53
CA GLY A 29 9.49 -1.76 5.76
C GLY A 29 8.99 -1.58 7.20
N ALA A 30 9.87 -1.25 8.16
CA ALA A 30 9.48 -0.98 9.55
C ALA A 30 9.04 0.47 9.80
N LEU A 31 8.21 1.05 8.91
CA LEU A 31 7.42 2.22 9.29
C LEU A 31 6.25 1.75 10.15
N THR A 32 6.53 1.49 11.42
CA THR A 32 5.50 1.48 12.47
C THR A 32 5.87 2.56 13.46
N GLN A 33 5.34 3.75 13.17
CA GLN A 33 4.80 4.73 14.12
C GLN A 33 5.16 4.44 15.59
N ASP A 34 6.22 5.08 16.08
CA ASP A 34 6.29 5.42 17.50
C ASP A 34 7.19 6.65 17.70
N LYS A 35 6.57 7.81 17.58
CA LYS A 35 6.90 8.99 18.37
C LYS A 35 5.59 9.70 18.66
N GLY A 36 5.16 9.67 19.91
CA GLY A 36 4.06 10.52 20.36
C GLY A 36 3.39 10.05 21.64
N ASP A 37 4.11 10.08 22.76
CA ASP A 37 3.44 10.50 24.00
C ASP A 37 3.11 11.99 23.84
N GLU A 38 1.93 12.30 23.30
CA GLU A 38 1.17 13.49 23.68
C GLU A 38 -0.29 13.33 23.25
N LYS A 39 -1.16 13.64 24.21
CA LYS A 39 -2.60 13.47 24.15
C LYS A 39 -3.17 14.67 23.39
N GLY A 40 -4.03 14.46 22.41
CA GLY A 40 -4.92 15.54 21.96
C GLY A 40 -5.24 15.57 20.48
N ASP A 41 -6.51 15.26 20.22
CA ASP A 41 -7.36 15.93 19.24
C ASP A 41 -7.38 15.44 17.78
N LEU A 42 -8.62 15.26 17.32
CA LEU A 42 -9.03 14.82 16.00
C LEU A 42 -9.14 16.05 15.10
N GLY A 43 -8.34 16.13 14.04
CA GLY A 43 -8.41 17.24 13.09
C GLY A 43 -7.74 16.93 11.77
N ASP A 44 -8.56 16.59 10.79
CA ASP A 44 -8.26 16.63 9.36
C ASP A 44 -8.01 18.09 8.95
N GLU A 45 -6.79 18.43 8.50
CA GLU A 45 -6.53 19.56 7.60
C GLU A 45 -5.08 19.55 7.06
N GLU A 46 -4.98 19.26 5.75
CA GLU A 46 -4.20 19.96 4.72
C GLU A 46 -3.13 20.98 5.19
N GLY A 47 -1.85 20.76 4.82
CA GLY A 47 -0.80 21.78 5.02
C GLY A 47 0.61 21.34 4.63
N GLU A 48 1.16 21.97 3.60
CA GLU A 48 2.47 21.71 3.00
C GLU A 48 3.66 22.29 3.81
N GLU A 49 4.80 21.58 3.71
CA GLU A 49 6.19 22.03 3.58
C GLU A 49 6.91 22.95 4.61
N GLN A 50 8.05 22.38 5.06
CA GLN A 50 9.39 22.99 5.28
C GLN A 50 9.62 23.78 6.58
N GLU A 51 10.78 23.68 7.24
CA GLU A 51 12.11 23.89 6.69
C GLU A 51 13.24 23.36 7.61
N LYS A 52 14.36 22.97 6.98
CA LYS A 52 15.51 22.25 7.54
C LYS A 52 16.53 23.15 8.26
N GLU A 53 17.19 22.53 9.24
CA GLU A 53 18.63 22.54 9.56
C GLU A 53 19.51 23.73 9.10
N GLU A 54 19.95 24.48 10.12
CA GLU A 54 21.34 24.81 10.51
C GLU A 54 22.48 24.94 9.45
N PHE A 55 23.37 25.90 9.75
CA PHE A 55 24.76 26.11 9.28
C PHE A 55 25.02 27.16 8.18
N LEU A 56 25.56 28.28 8.68
CA LEU A 56 26.32 29.28 7.95
C LEU A 56 27.67 28.70 7.46
N ALA A 57 28.00 29.02 6.19
CA ALA A 57 29.31 29.42 5.65
C ALA A 57 29.78 28.65 4.38
N SER A 58 29.61 29.26 3.20
CA SER A 58 30.74 29.74 2.36
C SER A 58 30.28 30.20 0.97
N SER A 59 30.94 31.26 0.49
CA SER A 59 30.62 32.06 -0.70
C SER A 59 30.58 31.26 -2.00
N LEU A 60 29.42 31.30 -2.66
CA LEU A 60 29.20 30.72 -3.99
C LEU A 60 29.90 31.57 -5.05
N SER A 61 30.97 31.03 -5.65
CA SER A 61 31.63 31.59 -6.83
C SER A 61 30.64 31.69 -8.00
N SER A 62 30.51 32.89 -8.57
CA SER A 62 29.61 33.17 -9.69
C SER A 62 30.12 32.55 -11.00
N SER A 63 29.53 31.42 -11.38
CA SER A 63 29.62 30.93 -12.76
C SER A 63 28.29 31.16 -13.48
N SER A 64 28.27 32.21 -14.28
CA SER A 64 27.22 32.51 -15.27
C SER A 64 27.07 31.36 -16.26
N ARG A 65 26.04 30.52 -16.08
CA ARG A 65 25.41 29.76 -17.16
C ARG A 65 23.90 29.80 -16.97
N LYS A 66 23.21 30.43 -17.93
CA LYS A 66 21.76 30.43 -18.08
C LYS A 66 21.25 28.99 -18.11
N GLY A 67 20.66 28.53 -17.01
CA GLY A 67 19.81 27.34 -16.95
C GLY A 67 18.36 27.79 -16.88
N THR A 68 17.52 27.29 -17.78
CA THR A 68 16.12 27.67 -17.93
C THR A 68 15.35 27.55 -16.61
N ASN A 69 14.80 28.67 -16.13
CA ASN A 69 13.81 28.68 -15.04
C ASN A 69 12.52 28.04 -15.57
N SER A 70 12.42 26.72 -15.45
CA SER A 70 11.18 25.97 -15.69
C SER A 70 10.66 25.49 -14.35
N THR A 71 9.68 26.21 -13.81
CA THR A 71 8.83 25.75 -12.71
C THR A 71 7.70 24.85 -13.24
N ALA A 72 7.97 24.06 -14.28
CA ALA A 72 7.01 23.07 -14.75
C ALA A 72 6.90 21.98 -13.68
N SER A 73 5.91 22.17 -12.80
CA SER A 73 5.46 21.20 -11.82
C SER A 73 5.31 19.83 -12.49
N THR A 74 6.22 18.90 -12.18
CA THR A 74 6.04 17.48 -12.46
C THR A 74 5.20 16.85 -11.34
N ALA A 75 4.17 17.54 -10.84
CA ALA A 75 3.24 17.01 -9.85
C ALA A 75 2.09 16.19 -10.50
N THR A 76 2.31 15.65 -11.70
CA THR A 76 1.43 14.62 -12.24
C THR A 76 2.26 13.38 -12.53
N SER A 77 2.44 12.56 -11.48
CA SER A 77 2.79 11.16 -11.70
C SER A 77 1.77 10.53 -12.66
N PRO A 78 2.17 9.63 -13.57
CA PRO A 78 1.21 8.92 -14.39
C PRO A 78 0.16 8.30 -13.47
N ASN A 79 -1.11 8.66 -13.68
CA ASN A 79 -2.21 8.17 -12.87
C ASN A 79 -2.09 6.63 -12.82
N LYS A 80 -1.85 6.06 -11.64
CA LYS A 80 -1.61 4.62 -11.43
C LYS A 80 -2.91 3.84 -11.68
N LYS A 81 -3.49 3.92 -12.87
CA LYS A 81 -4.67 3.14 -13.32
C LYS A 81 -4.28 1.74 -13.80
N SER A 82 -3.11 1.25 -13.39
CA SER A 82 -2.74 -0.15 -13.53
C SER A 82 -3.70 -0.96 -12.67
N LYS A 83 -4.76 -1.51 -13.27
CA LYS A 83 -5.59 -2.56 -12.63
C LYS A 83 -4.65 -3.71 -12.29
N ILE A 84 -4.22 -3.76 -11.03
CA ILE A 84 -3.29 -4.75 -10.49
C ILE A 84 -3.84 -6.14 -10.85
N PRO A 85 -3.01 -7.10 -11.28
CA PRO A 85 -3.47 -8.44 -11.69
C PRO A 85 -4.49 -9.06 -10.71
N MET A 86 -4.30 -8.88 -9.41
CA MET A 86 -5.24 -9.36 -8.39
C MET A 86 -6.64 -8.76 -8.52
N VAL A 87 -6.77 -7.47 -8.85
CA VAL A 87 -8.06 -6.81 -9.03
C VAL A 87 -8.85 -7.43 -10.19
N LYS A 88 -8.17 -7.92 -11.24
CA LYS A 88 -8.81 -8.63 -12.35
C LYS A 88 -9.33 -10.00 -11.90
N MET A 89 -8.51 -10.77 -11.19
CA MET A 89 -8.92 -12.08 -10.66
C MET A 89 -10.15 -11.96 -9.76
N PHE A 90 -10.19 -10.97 -8.86
CA PHE A 90 -11.35 -10.75 -8.00
C PHE A 90 -12.60 -10.35 -8.78
N GLN A 91 -12.48 -9.52 -9.83
CA GLN A 91 -13.61 -9.17 -10.69
C GLN A 91 -14.19 -10.40 -11.40
N GLU A 92 -13.33 -11.28 -11.91
CA GLU A 92 -13.76 -12.52 -12.56
C GLU A 92 -14.50 -13.45 -11.58
N LEU A 93 -13.98 -13.61 -10.36
CA LEU A 93 -14.65 -14.40 -9.31
C LEU A 93 -16.00 -13.81 -8.90
N LEU A 94 -16.11 -12.48 -8.79
CA LEU A 94 -17.36 -11.79 -8.49
C LEU A 94 -18.43 -12.03 -9.56
N VAL A 95 -18.03 -11.97 -10.83
CA VAL A 95 -18.93 -12.26 -11.96
C VAL A 95 -19.39 -13.72 -11.92
N GLU A 96 -18.48 -14.67 -11.70
CA GLU A 96 -18.83 -16.08 -11.60
C GLU A 96 -19.80 -16.36 -10.45
N LEU A 97 -19.57 -15.74 -9.28
CA LEU A 97 -20.46 -15.86 -8.13
C LEU A 97 -21.87 -15.32 -8.43
N GLN A 98 -21.98 -14.16 -9.07
CA GLN A 98 -23.27 -13.59 -9.47
C GLN A 98 -24.03 -14.50 -10.43
N VAL A 99 -23.35 -15.04 -11.45
CA VAL A 99 -23.94 -15.98 -12.41
C VAL A 99 -24.36 -17.28 -11.73
N SER A 100 -23.54 -17.79 -10.80
CA SER A 100 -23.86 -19.00 -10.05
C SER A 100 -25.09 -18.81 -9.14
N ARG A 101 -25.23 -17.62 -8.54
CA ARG A 101 -26.35 -17.25 -7.68
C ARG A 101 -27.65 -17.17 -8.48
N SER A 102 -27.65 -16.47 -9.61
CA SER A 102 -28.85 -16.32 -10.45
C SER A 102 -29.34 -17.66 -11.00
N LYS A 103 -28.41 -18.54 -11.42
CA LYS A 103 -28.75 -19.90 -11.85
C LYS A 103 -29.40 -20.72 -10.72
N LYS A 104 -28.82 -20.71 -9.53
CA LYS A 104 -29.37 -21.43 -8.37
C LYS A 104 -30.76 -20.91 -8.01
N GLU A 105 -30.93 -19.59 -8.00
CA GLU A 105 -32.22 -18.94 -7.72
C GLU A 105 -33.30 -19.36 -8.73
N ALA A 106 -32.99 -19.31 -10.03
CA ALA A 106 -33.92 -19.75 -11.07
C ALA A 106 -34.35 -21.21 -10.90
N THR A 107 -33.41 -22.12 -10.64
CA THR A 107 -33.73 -23.55 -10.41
C THR A 107 -34.55 -23.78 -9.13
N LEU A 108 -34.37 -22.93 -8.12
CA LEU A 108 -35.12 -23.02 -6.88
C LEU A 108 -36.57 -22.57 -7.08
N VAL A 109 -36.76 -21.45 -7.77
CA VAL A 109 -38.09 -20.91 -8.12
C VAL A 109 -38.87 -21.91 -8.96
N GLU A 110 -38.24 -22.54 -9.95
CA GLU A 110 -38.87 -23.57 -10.77
C GLU A 110 -39.34 -24.76 -9.93
N ARG A 111 -38.48 -25.29 -9.04
CA ARG A 111 -38.84 -26.41 -8.16
C ARG A 111 -39.95 -26.06 -7.16
N VAL A 112 -39.98 -24.82 -6.66
CA VAL A 112 -41.07 -24.35 -5.79
C VAL A 112 -42.39 -24.32 -6.57
N LYS A 113 -42.38 -23.79 -7.80
CA LYS A 113 -43.58 -23.73 -8.64
C LYS A 113 -44.11 -25.13 -8.98
N GLN A 114 -43.24 -26.05 -9.39
CA GLN A 114 -43.63 -27.44 -9.66
C GLN A 114 -44.31 -28.09 -8.45
N ARG A 115 -43.77 -27.89 -7.24
CA ARG A 115 -44.38 -28.40 -6.01
C ARG A 115 -45.75 -27.76 -5.73
N GLN A 116 -45.89 -26.47 -5.97
CA GLN A 116 -47.17 -25.76 -5.80
C GLN A 116 -48.24 -26.34 -6.75
N ASP A 117 -47.89 -26.51 -8.03
CA ASP A 117 -48.78 -27.06 -9.06
C ASP A 117 -49.17 -28.52 -8.74
N GLU A 118 -48.24 -29.33 -8.20
CA GLU A 118 -48.53 -30.70 -7.76
C GLU A 118 -49.51 -30.73 -6.58
N LEU A 119 -49.34 -29.83 -5.61
CA LEU A 119 -50.23 -29.72 -4.45
C LEU A 119 -51.63 -29.28 -4.89
N GLU A 120 -51.73 -28.31 -5.80
CA GLU A 120 -53.01 -27.87 -6.35
C GLU A 120 -53.73 -29.00 -7.11
N LYS A 121 -53.00 -29.77 -7.94
CA LYS A 121 -53.58 -30.93 -8.63
C LYS A 121 -54.09 -32.00 -7.66
N ARG A 122 -53.35 -32.28 -6.58
CA ARG A 122 -53.77 -33.23 -5.54
C ARG A 122 -55.01 -32.74 -4.79
N PHE A 123 -55.03 -31.46 -4.44
CA PHE A 123 -56.17 -30.84 -3.75
C PHE A 123 -57.45 -30.89 -4.60
N ILE A 124 -57.36 -30.60 -5.90
CA ILE A 124 -58.49 -30.68 -6.82
C ILE A 124 -58.99 -32.12 -6.98
N PHE A 125 -58.07 -33.10 -7.05
CA PHE A 125 -58.44 -34.51 -7.14
C PHE A 125 -59.11 -35.05 -5.87
N GLU A 126 -58.69 -34.58 -4.69
CA GLU A 126 -59.28 -35.01 -3.41
C GLU A 126 -60.63 -34.33 -3.11
N ALA A 127 -60.94 -33.22 -3.77
CA ALA A 127 -62.19 -32.47 -3.62
C ALA A 127 -63.30 -32.86 -4.62
N ALA A 128 -63.03 -33.75 -5.58
CA ALA A 128 -63.95 -34.21 -6.62
C ALA A 128 -64.47 -35.62 -6.33
#